data_AF-A0A0R3SEA6-F1
#
_entry.id   AF-A0A0R3SEA6-F1
#
_cell.length_a   1.000
_cell.length_b   1.000
_cell.length_c   1.000
_cell.angle_alpha   90.00
_cell.angle_beta   90.00
_cell.angle_gamma   90.00
#
_symmetry.space_group_name_H-M   'P 1'
#
loop_
_entity.id
_entity.type
_entity.pdbx_description
1 polymer ?
#
loop_
_entity_poly.entity_id
_entity_poly.type
_entity_poly.pdbx_seq_one_letter_code
_entity_poly.pdbx_strand_id
1 'polypeptide(L)'
;MEYYVHFLVDSIFRPYQFRLLEVDAFRYRAADVIGKITRKRIREARLKEIKLELMNSERLRGYFEDHSADLDALRHDKFLSTAPQSHLKDVPDYMGKSSRGLFNLRRAKSRQCYKPSSWAKKVSEPGLSASNSKGISEKPIKLRKLKNHKAKMAMARDPAKVAQIKRQIALKKKANNPLFNFGKKGKGNK
;
A
#
# COMPACT_ATOMS: atom_id res chain seq x y z
N MET A 1 -14.43 -55.56 5.08
CA MET A 1 -14.54 -54.14 5.48
C MET A 1 -13.19 -53.42 5.46
N GLU A 2 -12.10 -54.03 5.93
CA GLU A 2 -10.76 -53.42 5.98
C GLU A 2 -10.20 -52.97 4.62
N TYR A 3 -10.41 -53.76 3.56
CA TYR A 3 -9.96 -53.42 2.20
C TYR A 3 -10.63 -52.17 1.61
N TYR A 4 -11.87 -51.87 2.02
CA TYR A 4 -12.60 -50.69 1.53
C TYR A 4 -12.12 -49.41 2.20
N VAL A 5 -11.75 -49.49 3.48
CA VAL A 5 -11.19 -48.36 4.23
C VAL A 5 -9.81 -48.00 3.70
N HIS A 6 -8.95 -49.00 3.40
CA HIS A 6 -7.64 -48.75 2.80
C HIS A 6 -7.76 -48.06 1.42
N PHE A 7 -8.63 -48.58 0.56
CA PHE A 7 -8.89 -47.98 -0.76
C PHE A 7 -9.47 -46.55 -0.68
N LEU A 8 -10.35 -46.28 0.30
CA LEU A 8 -10.90 -44.95 0.53
C LEU A 8 -9.82 -43.98 1.02
N VAL A 9 -8.95 -44.42 1.93
CA VAL A 9 -7.82 -43.63 2.45
C VAL A 9 -6.82 -43.33 1.34
N ASP A 10 -6.48 -44.28 0.47
CA ASP A 10 -5.60 -44.06 -0.69
C ASP A 10 -6.22 -43.11 -1.74
N SER A 11 -7.55 -43.13 -1.87
CA SER A 11 -8.29 -42.20 -2.74
C SER A 11 -8.35 -40.78 -2.18
N ILE A 12 -8.43 -40.62 -0.86
CA ILE A 12 -8.46 -39.31 -0.18
C ILE A 12 -7.05 -38.75 -0.03
N PHE A 13 -6.09 -39.59 0.35
CA PHE A 13 -4.69 -39.25 0.57
C PHE A 13 -3.83 -39.92 -0.50
N ARG A 14 -3.80 -39.31 -1.69
CA ARG A 14 -2.86 -39.74 -2.72
C ARG A 14 -1.43 -39.49 -2.24
N PRO A 15 -0.53 -40.49 -2.29
CA PRO A 15 0.85 -40.28 -1.93
C PRO A 15 1.44 -39.19 -2.83
N TYR A 16 2.09 -38.20 -2.20
CA TYR A 16 2.69 -37.08 -2.92
C TYR A 16 3.87 -37.59 -3.76
N GLN A 17 3.65 -37.73 -5.07
CA GLN A 17 4.68 -38.18 -5.99
C GLN A 17 5.55 -36.99 -6.40
N PHE A 18 6.62 -36.75 -5.63
CA PHE A 18 7.56 -35.67 -5.90
C PHE A 18 8.45 -36.02 -7.10
N ARG A 19 8.27 -35.29 -8.20
CA ARG A 19 9.08 -35.47 -9.42
C ARG A 19 10.32 -34.60 -9.35
N LEU A 20 11.44 -35.19 -8.90
CA LEU A 20 12.72 -34.49 -8.77
C LEU A 20 13.18 -33.83 -10.07
N LEU A 21 12.97 -34.49 -11.22
CA LEU A 21 13.33 -33.98 -12.54
C LEU A 21 12.66 -32.64 -12.88
N GLU A 22 11.45 -32.40 -12.39
CA GLU A 22 10.72 -31.15 -12.65
C GLU A 22 11.29 -29.99 -11.81
N VAL A 23 11.87 -30.30 -10.65
CA VAL A 23 12.48 -29.32 -9.75
C VAL A 23 13.92 -29.03 -10.15
N ASP A 24 14.60 -30.00 -10.78
CA ASP A 24 16.01 -29.88 -11.19
C ASP A 24 16.25 -28.69 -12.14
N ALA A 25 15.26 -28.35 -12.96
CA ALA A 25 15.30 -27.15 -13.80
C ALA A 25 15.56 -25.88 -12.96
N PHE A 26 14.98 -25.76 -11.77
CA PHE A 26 15.08 -24.56 -10.92
C PHE A 26 16.39 -24.46 -10.13
N ARG A 27 17.25 -25.48 -10.16
CA ARG A 27 18.47 -25.53 -9.36
C ARG A 27 19.35 -24.30 -9.55
N TYR A 28 19.58 -23.90 -10.79
CA TYR A 28 20.39 -22.71 -11.09
C TYR A 28 19.77 -21.42 -10.54
N ARG A 29 18.44 -21.32 -10.52
CA ARG A 29 17.74 -20.15 -9.95
C ARG A 29 17.86 -20.12 -8.43
N ALA A 30 17.70 -21.27 -7.77
CA ALA A 30 17.88 -21.38 -6.34
C ALA A 30 19.33 -21.04 -5.94
N ALA A 31 20.31 -21.56 -6.67
CA ALA A 31 21.73 -21.28 -6.44
C ALA A 31 22.06 -19.78 -6.59
N ASP A 32 21.54 -19.11 -7.62
CA ASP A 32 21.73 -17.66 -7.84
C ASP A 32 21.13 -16.83 -6.69
N VAL A 33 19.93 -17.19 -6.22
CA VAL A 33 19.31 -16.54 -5.04
C VAL A 33 20.13 -16.77 -3.77
N ILE A 34 20.59 -18.00 -3.53
CA ILE A 34 21.40 -18.35 -2.36
C ILE A 34 22.69 -17.54 -2.35
N GLY A 35 23.40 -17.44 -3.48
CA GLY A 35 24.62 -16.65 -3.60
C GLY A 35 24.41 -15.15 -3.29
N LYS A 36 23.21 -14.63 -3.54
CA LYS A 36 22.84 -13.25 -3.26
C LYS A 36 22.52 -12.99 -1.78
N ILE A 37 22.18 -14.02 -1.02
CA ILE A 37 21.88 -13.92 0.42
C ILE A 37 23.21 -13.89 1.18
N THR A 38 23.65 -12.70 1.55
CA THR A 38 24.88 -12.50 2.33
C THR A 38 24.56 -12.26 3.82
N ARG A 39 25.55 -12.48 4.70
CA ARG A 39 25.43 -12.18 6.15
C ARG A 39 24.97 -10.76 6.42
N LYS A 40 25.42 -9.80 5.62
CA LYS A 40 24.99 -8.39 5.69
C LYS A 40 23.49 -8.25 5.41
N ARG A 41 23.00 -8.90 4.36
CA ARG A 41 21.57 -8.90 4.01
C ARG A 41 20.71 -9.56 5.09
N ILE A 42 21.19 -10.66 5.69
CA ILE A 42 20.53 -11.32 6.81
C ILE A 42 20.42 -10.36 8.00
N ARG A 43 21.52 -9.68 8.36
CA ARG A 43 21.53 -8.71 9.46
C ARG A 43 20.57 -7.55 9.19
N GLU A 44 20.59 -6.97 7.99
CA GLU A 44 19.69 -5.88 7.61
C GLU A 44 18.21 -6.32 7.60
N ALA A 45 17.92 -7.54 7.13
CA ALA A 45 16.58 -8.13 7.18
C ALA A 45 16.08 -8.32 8.61
N ARG A 46 16.94 -8.84 9.49
CA ARG A 46 16.61 -9.03 10.90
C ARG A 46 16.36 -7.71 11.63
N LEU A 47 17.20 -6.70 11.37
CA LEU A 47 16.99 -5.37 11.93
C LEU A 47 15.65 -4.76 11.49
N LYS A 48 15.29 -4.93 10.21
CA LYS A 48 14.00 -4.46 9.68
C LYS A 48 12.82 -5.19 10.35
N GLU A 49 12.91 -6.50 10.52
CA GLU A 49 11.90 -7.32 11.21
C GLU A 49 11.68 -6.82 12.65
N ILE A 50 12.75 -6.67 13.42
CA ILE A 50 12.69 -6.19 14.80
C ILE A 50 12.07 -4.79 14.88
N LYS A 51 12.47 -3.85 14.01
CA LYS A 51 11.90 -2.50 14.01
C LYS A 51 10.39 -2.51 13.74
N LEU A 52 9.93 -3.34 12.79
CA LEU A 52 8.50 -3.48 12.52
C LEU A 52 7.75 -4.08 13.71
N GLU A 53 8.36 -5.05 14.38
CA GLU A 53 7.80 -5.65 15.60
C GLU A 53 7.68 -4.62 16.73
N LEU A 54 8.72 -3.81 16.95
CA LEU A 54 8.70 -2.71 17.93
C LEU A 54 7.58 -1.71 17.65
N MET A 55 7.44 -1.28 16.39
CA MET A 55 6.38 -0.37 15.98
C MET A 55 4.97 -0.97 16.09
N ASN A 56 4.86 -2.30 16.10
CA ASN A 56 3.58 -2.99 16.15
C ASN A 56 3.21 -3.47 17.58
N SER A 57 4.18 -3.48 18.49
CA SER A 57 4.04 -3.96 19.86
C SER A 57 3.04 -3.14 20.67
N GLU A 58 2.09 -3.82 21.30
CA GLU A 58 1.12 -3.17 22.20
C GLU A 58 1.77 -2.70 23.51
N ARG A 59 2.81 -3.41 23.96
CA ARG A 59 3.52 -3.10 25.22
C ARG A 59 4.29 -1.80 25.17
N LEU A 60 4.84 -1.46 24.00
CA LEU A 60 5.64 -0.25 23.82
C LEU A 60 4.80 0.98 23.46
N ARG A 61 3.48 0.82 23.36
CA ARG A 61 2.60 1.89 22.92
C ARG A 61 2.63 3.12 23.84
N GLY A 62 2.53 2.92 25.16
CA GLY A 62 2.59 4.02 26.12
C GLY A 62 3.95 4.73 26.10
N TYR A 63 5.04 3.96 26.04
CA TYR A 63 6.39 4.52 25.93
C TYR A 63 6.54 5.46 24.74
N PHE A 64 5.99 5.06 23.59
CA PHE A 64 6.04 5.83 22.35
C PHE A 64 5.09 7.02 22.31
N GLU A 65 4.01 7.01 23.11
CA GLU A 65 3.16 8.20 23.31
C GLU A 65 3.94 9.29 24.04
N ASP A 66 4.80 8.91 25.00
CA ASP A 66 5.69 9.84 25.72
C ASP A 66 6.95 10.21 24.90
N HIS A 67 7.46 9.30 24.07
CA HIS A 67 8.71 9.43 23.30
C HIS A 67 8.47 9.37 21.79
N SER A 68 7.86 10.44 21.24
CA SER A 68 7.56 10.54 19.80
C SER A 68 8.80 10.52 18.90
N ALA A 69 9.94 11.04 19.37
CA ALA A 69 11.20 11.06 18.61
C ALA A 69 11.71 9.66 18.26
N ASP A 70 11.52 8.68 19.16
CA ASP A 70 11.97 7.30 18.95
C ASP A 70 11.09 6.57 17.94
N LEU A 71 9.78 6.84 17.95
CA LEU A 71 8.87 6.36 16.90
C LEU A 71 9.28 6.87 15.52
N ASP A 72 9.62 8.15 15.41
CA ASP A 72 10.02 8.74 14.15
C ASP A 72 11.37 8.20 13.68
N ALA A 73 12.32 7.96 14.61
CA ALA A 73 13.57 7.28 14.30
C ALA A 73 13.36 5.87 13.70
N LEU A 74 12.37 5.12 14.17
CA LEU A 74 11.99 3.82 13.63
C LEU A 74 11.32 3.91 12.25
N ARG A 75 10.61 4.99 11.94
CA ARG A 75 9.90 5.21 10.66
C ARG A 75 10.82 5.52 9.49
N HIS A 76 11.96 6.16 9.74
CA HIS A 76 12.89 6.60 8.70
C HIS A 76 13.85 5.51 8.20
N ASP A 77 13.55 4.25 8.47
CA ASP A 77 14.49 3.17 8.14
C ASP A 77 14.67 2.97 6.64
N LYS A 78 15.90 2.62 6.26
CA LYS A 78 16.27 2.41 4.86
C LYS A 78 15.57 1.15 4.35
N PHE A 79 14.90 1.24 3.21
CA PHE A 79 14.31 0.06 2.60
C PHE A 79 15.39 -0.98 2.32
N LEU A 80 15.26 -2.17 2.92
CA LEU A 80 16.00 -3.34 2.48
C LEU A 80 15.60 -3.65 1.03
N SER A 81 16.35 -3.12 0.08
CA SER A 81 16.13 -3.36 -1.34
C SER A 81 16.65 -4.75 -1.68
N THR A 82 15.82 -5.78 -1.53
CA THR A 82 16.06 -7.05 -2.20
C THR A 82 15.95 -6.78 -3.70
N ALA A 83 17.07 -6.44 -4.34
CA ALA A 83 17.09 -6.15 -5.77
C ALA A 83 16.54 -7.39 -6.50
N PRO A 84 15.32 -7.32 -7.07
CA PRO A 84 14.74 -8.47 -7.76
C PRO A 84 15.59 -8.72 -9.01
N GLN A 85 16.07 -9.95 -9.18
CA GLN A 85 16.71 -10.33 -10.43
C GLN A 85 15.61 -10.46 -11.48
N SER A 86 15.60 -9.58 -12.48
CA SER A 86 14.59 -9.56 -13.54
C SER A 86 14.55 -10.88 -14.29
N HIS A 87 15.71 -11.48 -14.56
CA HIS A 87 15.85 -12.77 -15.26
C HIS A 87 15.32 -13.96 -14.44
N LEU A 88 15.27 -13.87 -13.12
CA LEU A 88 14.73 -14.94 -12.27
C LEU A 88 13.20 -14.92 -12.18
N LYS A 89 12.55 -13.83 -12.61
CA LYS A 89 11.09 -13.66 -12.55
C LYS A 89 10.35 -14.53 -13.57
N ASP A 90 10.88 -14.63 -14.78
CA ASP A 90 10.21 -15.31 -15.89
C ASP A 90 10.80 -16.71 -16.05
N VAL A 91 9.91 -17.72 -16.22
CA VAL A 91 10.26 -19.13 -16.41
C VAL A 91 10.20 -19.45 -17.92
N PRO A 92 11.34 -19.75 -18.56
CA PRO A 92 11.41 -20.09 -19.98
C PRO A 92 10.58 -21.31 -20.37
N ASP A 93 10.15 -21.33 -21.63
CA ASP A 93 9.30 -22.38 -22.21
C ASP A 93 9.92 -23.78 -22.14
N TYR A 94 11.26 -23.87 -22.14
CA TYR A 94 11.99 -25.13 -22.07
C TYR A 94 12.03 -25.73 -20.66
N MET A 95 11.66 -25.00 -19.60
CA MET A 95 11.61 -25.52 -18.21
C MET A 95 10.29 -26.26 -17.87
N GLY A 96 9.60 -26.77 -18.89
CA GLY A 96 8.45 -27.67 -18.78
C GLY A 96 7.09 -26.98 -18.56
N LYS A 97 6.04 -27.49 -19.21
CA LYS A 97 4.65 -27.02 -19.01
C LYS A 97 4.09 -27.39 -17.62
N SER A 98 4.59 -28.47 -17.02
CA SER A 98 4.22 -28.94 -15.67
C SER A 98 4.50 -27.88 -14.61
N SER A 99 5.69 -27.27 -14.65
CA SER A 99 6.11 -26.26 -13.68
C SER A 99 5.29 -24.97 -13.78
N ARG A 100 4.91 -24.54 -15.00
CA ARG A 100 4.09 -23.35 -15.27
C ARG A 100 2.69 -23.40 -14.64
N GLY A 101 2.10 -24.60 -14.51
CA GLY A 101 0.81 -24.79 -13.85
C GLY A 101 0.82 -24.42 -12.36
N LEU A 102 1.97 -24.59 -11.69
CA LEU A 102 2.16 -24.25 -10.28
C LEU A 102 2.31 -22.74 -10.04
N PHE A 103 2.91 -22.02 -10.99
CA PHE A 103 3.18 -20.57 -10.85
C PHE A 103 1.96 -19.68 -11.13
N ASN A 104 0.90 -20.23 -11.75
CA ASN A 104 -0.37 -19.53 -12.00
C ASN A 104 -1.33 -19.55 -10.81
N LEU A 105 -0.91 -20.04 -9.63
CA LEU A 105 -1.54 -19.62 -8.39
C LEU A 105 -1.35 -18.11 -8.30
N ARG A 106 -2.38 -17.37 -8.76
CA ARG A 106 -2.50 -15.93 -8.66
C ARG A 106 -1.89 -15.54 -7.34
N ARG A 107 -0.72 -14.89 -7.42
CA ARG A 107 -0.02 -14.30 -6.30
C ARG A 107 -1.09 -13.74 -5.40
N ALA A 108 -1.33 -14.38 -4.25
CA ALA A 108 -2.20 -13.85 -3.22
C ALA A 108 -1.48 -12.61 -2.68
N LYS A 109 -1.57 -11.54 -3.46
CA LYS A 109 -0.79 -10.32 -3.39
C LYS A 109 -1.39 -9.51 -2.25
N SER A 110 -1.22 -9.99 -1.02
CA SER A 110 -1.76 -9.34 0.19
C SER A 110 -1.24 -9.90 1.52
N ARG A 111 -0.66 -11.11 1.58
CA ARG A 111 -0.33 -11.74 2.89
C ARG A 111 1.08 -11.44 3.43
N GLN A 112 2.02 -11.00 2.59
CA GLN A 112 3.41 -10.68 2.97
C GLN A 112 3.76 -9.19 2.81
N CYS A 113 2.76 -8.33 2.66
CA CYS A 113 2.95 -6.91 2.92
C CYS A 113 2.82 -6.75 4.44
N TYR A 114 3.78 -6.09 5.10
CA TYR A 114 3.61 -5.64 6.48
C TYR A 114 2.22 -5.03 6.63
N LYS A 115 1.37 -5.65 7.45
CA LYS A 115 0.07 -5.09 7.82
C LYS A 115 0.27 -4.37 9.14
N PRO A 116 0.25 -3.03 9.16
CA PRO A 116 0.26 -2.32 10.42
C PRO A 116 -0.92 -2.82 11.27
N SER A 117 -0.69 -3.01 12.57
CA SER A 117 -1.76 -3.26 13.53
C SER A 117 -2.86 -2.22 13.39
N SER A 118 -4.04 -2.58 13.89
CA SER A 118 -5.20 -1.70 13.96
C SER A 118 -4.89 -0.36 14.62
N TRP A 119 -3.97 -0.31 15.58
CA TRP A 119 -3.52 0.93 16.22
C TRP A 119 -2.50 1.70 15.39
N ALA A 120 -1.51 1.03 14.78
CA ALA A 120 -0.54 1.68 13.90
C ALA A 120 -1.19 2.32 12.67
N LYS A 121 -2.32 1.76 12.18
CA LYS A 121 -3.17 2.42 11.17
C LYS A 121 -3.82 3.69 11.70
N LYS A 122 -4.36 3.67 12.92
CA LYS A 122 -5.01 4.84 13.55
C LYS A 122 -4.04 6.01 13.76
N VAL A 123 -2.76 5.74 13.98
CA VAL A 123 -1.72 6.76 14.21
C VAL A 123 -1.09 7.28 12.91
N SER A 124 -1.05 6.47 11.85
CA SER A 124 -0.43 6.84 10.56
C SER A 124 -1.38 7.53 9.58
N GLU A 125 -2.69 7.53 9.83
CA GLU A 125 -3.64 8.37 9.10
C GLU A 125 -3.59 9.80 9.65
N PRO A 126 -3.20 10.81 8.84
CA PRO A 126 -3.39 12.20 9.22
C PRO A 126 -4.89 12.49 9.26
N GLY A 127 -5.49 12.37 10.45
CA GLY A 127 -6.73 13.00 10.85
C GLY A 127 -7.96 12.71 9.99
N LEU A 128 -8.53 11.52 10.11
CA LEU A 128 -9.99 11.34 10.10
C LEU A 128 -10.39 10.56 11.36
N SER A 129 -10.02 11.08 12.53
CA SER A 129 -10.67 10.65 13.76
C SER A 129 -12.13 11.08 13.67
N ALA A 130 -13.03 10.09 13.78
CA ALA A 130 -14.45 10.28 13.99
C ALA A 130 -14.70 10.90 15.37
N SER A 131 -14.27 12.16 15.54
CA SER A 131 -14.85 13.04 16.53
C SER A 131 -16.18 13.50 15.96
N ASN A 132 -17.23 13.32 16.77
CA ASN A 132 -18.58 13.80 16.55
C ASN A 132 -18.56 15.34 16.54
N SER A 133 -17.99 15.94 15.49
CA SER A 133 -18.12 17.35 15.19
C SER A 133 -19.10 17.45 14.03
N LYS A 134 -20.26 18.04 14.28
CA LYS A 134 -21.09 18.61 13.22
C LYS A 134 -20.16 19.39 12.33
N GLY A 135 -19.88 18.87 11.13
CA GLY A 135 -19.00 19.50 10.16
C GLY A 135 -19.52 20.92 9.93
N ILE A 136 -18.84 21.90 10.51
CA ILE A 136 -18.93 23.27 10.04
C ILE A 136 -18.27 23.21 8.67
N SER A 137 -19.07 22.89 7.65
CA SER A 137 -18.67 23.08 6.27
C SER A 137 -18.32 24.56 6.16
N GLU A 138 -17.03 24.86 6.18
CA GLU A 138 -16.57 26.23 6.10
C GLU A 138 -17.14 26.82 4.82
N LYS A 139 -18.00 27.82 4.97
CA LYS A 139 -18.68 28.46 3.84
C LYS A 139 -17.63 28.86 2.81
N PRO A 140 -17.91 28.68 1.50
CA PRO A 140 -16.95 29.00 0.45
C PRO A 140 -16.44 30.43 0.62
N ILE A 141 -15.10 30.58 0.62
CA ILE A 141 -14.45 31.89 0.78
C ILE A 141 -15.02 32.83 -0.29
N LYS A 142 -15.68 33.91 0.16
CA LYS A 142 -16.24 34.91 -0.76
C LYS A 142 -15.08 35.69 -1.39
N LEU A 143 -14.77 35.43 -2.67
CA LEU A 143 -13.71 36.11 -3.44
C LEU A 143 -13.74 37.64 -3.32
N ARG A 144 -14.93 38.24 -3.18
CA ARG A 144 -15.12 39.68 -2.91
C ARG A 144 -14.48 40.21 -1.62
N LYS A 145 -14.19 39.34 -0.65
CA LYS A 145 -13.48 39.68 0.61
C LYS A 145 -11.96 39.69 0.45
N LEU A 146 -11.42 39.29 -0.71
CA LEU A 146 -9.98 39.19 -1.01
C LEU A 146 -9.43 40.41 -1.75
N LYS A 147 -10.05 41.59 -1.59
CA LYS A 147 -9.63 42.82 -2.29
C LYS A 147 -8.38 43.44 -1.67
N ASN A 148 -8.22 43.33 -0.35
CA ASN A 148 -7.16 44.03 0.40
C ASN A 148 -5.85 43.22 0.43
N HIS A 149 -4.70 43.89 0.26
CA HIS A 149 -3.37 43.27 0.25
C HIS A 149 -3.09 42.43 1.52
N LYS A 150 -3.41 42.98 2.71
CA LYS A 150 -3.25 42.29 4.00
C LYS A 150 -4.02 40.97 4.07
N ALA A 151 -5.25 40.94 3.56
CA ALA A 151 -6.08 39.73 3.55
C ALA A 151 -5.56 38.68 2.57
N LYS A 152 -5.05 39.10 1.41
CA LYS A 152 -4.37 38.20 0.45
C LYS A 152 -3.13 37.56 1.08
N MET A 153 -2.30 38.36 1.76
CA MET A 153 -1.08 37.88 2.42
C MET A 153 -1.38 36.93 3.59
N ALA A 154 -2.41 37.22 4.39
CA ALA A 154 -2.83 36.31 5.47
C ALA A 154 -3.30 34.96 4.92
N MET A 155 -4.12 34.95 3.85
CA MET A 155 -4.59 33.70 3.26
C MET A 155 -3.53 32.95 2.46
N ALA A 156 -2.54 33.65 1.89
CA ALA A 156 -1.42 33.03 1.20
C ALA A 156 -0.52 32.22 2.14
N ARG A 157 -0.52 32.54 3.44
CA ARG A 157 0.19 31.79 4.49
C ARG A 157 -0.52 30.48 4.85
N ASP A 158 -1.83 30.38 4.64
CA ASP A 158 -2.62 29.19 4.95
C ASP A 158 -2.80 28.28 3.71
N PRO A 159 -2.08 27.16 3.60
CA PRO A 159 -2.10 26.32 2.39
C PRO A 159 -3.50 25.75 2.09
N ALA A 160 -4.31 25.47 3.12
CA ALA A 160 -5.68 24.98 2.98
C ALA A 160 -6.62 26.01 2.33
N LYS A 161 -6.54 27.28 2.73
CA LYS A 161 -7.35 28.37 2.16
C LYS A 161 -6.92 28.67 0.72
N VAL A 162 -5.61 28.61 0.42
CA VAL A 162 -5.08 28.73 -0.95
C VAL A 162 -5.62 27.63 -1.87
N ALA A 163 -5.61 26.38 -1.40
CA ALA A 163 -6.14 25.25 -2.16
C ALA A 163 -7.65 25.41 -2.44
N GLN A 164 -8.43 25.87 -1.45
CA GLN A 164 -9.86 26.15 -1.59
C GLN A 164 -10.13 27.24 -2.65
N ILE A 165 -9.35 28.33 -2.65
CA ILE A 165 -9.45 29.42 -3.65
C ILE A 165 -9.10 28.89 -5.05
N LYS A 166 -8.01 28.13 -5.19
CA LYS A 166 -7.60 27.53 -6.47
C LYS A 166 -8.70 26.63 -7.04
N ARG A 167 -9.32 25.80 -6.20
CA ARG A 167 -10.45 24.93 -6.59
C ARG A 167 -11.65 25.74 -7.07
N GLN A 168 -12.01 26.82 -6.37
CA GLN A 168 -13.11 27.70 -6.79
C GLN A 168 -12.83 28.38 -8.13
N ILE A 169 -11.60 28.89 -8.35
CA ILE A 169 -11.20 29.52 -9.61
C ILE A 169 -11.26 28.50 -10.76
N ALA A 170 -10.74 27.29 -10.55
CA ALA A 170 -10.78 26.22 -11.56
C ALA A 170 -12.22 25.83 -11.93
N LEU A 171 -13.11 25.69 -10.94
CA LEU A 171 -14.53 25.41 -11.18
C LEU A 171 -15.23 26.54 -11.93
N LYS A 172 -14.95 27.80 -11.56
CA LYS A 172 -15.50 28.98 -12.26
C LYS A 172 -14.99 29.05 -13.71
N LYS A 173 -13.71 28.78 -13.95
CA LYS A 173 -13.13 28.69 -15.30
C LYS A 173 -13.75 27.55 -16.12
N LYS A 174 -13.96 26.39 -15.49
CA LYS A 174 -14.63 25.24 -16.13
C LYS A 174 -16.08 25.56 -16.51
N ALA A 175 -16.82 26.24 -15.64
CA ALA A 175 -18.21 26.65 -15.91
C ALA A 175 -18.32 27.70 -17.03
N ASN A 176 -17.32 28.58 -17.16
CA ASN A 176 -17.26 29.59 -18.23
C ASN A 176 -16.64 29.06 -19.53
N ASN A 177 -16.25 27.78 -19.61
CA ASN A 177 -15.66 27.21 -20.81
C ASN A 177 -16.75 26.83 -21.81
N PRO A 178 -16.81 27.45 -23.01
CA PRO A 178 -17.85 27.18 -23.99
C PRO A 178 -17.82 25.74 -24.52
N LEU A 179 -16.68 25.03 -24.45
CA LEU A 179 -16.55 23.64 -24.90
C LEU A 179 -17.20 22.61 -23.96
N PHE A 180 -17.45 22.98 -22.70
CA PHE A 180 -18.02 22.09 -21.68
C PHE A 180 -19.35 22.60 -21.11
N ASN A 181 -19.85 23.73 -21.59
CA ASN A 181 -21.14 24.27 -21.22
C ASN A 181 -22.21 23.75 -22.20
N PHE A 182 -22.59 22.48 -22.05
CA PHE A 182 -23.72 21.90 -22.79
C PHE A 182 -25.00 22.61 -22.36
N GLY A 183 -25.39 23.61 -23.16
CA GLY A 183 -26.61 24.40 -23.11
C GLY A 183 -27.48 24.26 -21.85
N LYS A 184 -27.37 25.22 -20.93
CA LYS A 184 -28.55 25.59 -20.16
C LYS A 184 -29.56 26.18 -21.16
N LYS A 185 -30.45 25.33 -21.69
CA LYS A 185 -31.64 25.77 -22.42
C LYS A 185 -32.32 26.85 -21.57
N GLY A 186 -32.42 28.05 -22.13
CA GLY A 186 -33.11 29.16 -21.50
C GLY A 186 -34.52 28.71 -21.14
N LYS A 187 -34.87 28.80 -19.85
CA LYS A 187 -36.28 28.94 -19.50
C LYS A 187 -36.64 30.36 -19.93
N GLY A 188 -37.27 30.48 -21.10
CA GLY A 188 -37.91 31.71 -21.51
C GLY A 188 -39.00 32.03 -20.50
N ASN A 189 -38.91 33.21 -19.89
CA ASN A 189 -40.07 33.83 -19.29
C ASN A 189 -40.94 34.32 -20.46
N LYS A 190 -42.10 33.69 -20.62
CA LYS A 190 -43.30 34.38 -21.11
C LYS A 190 -44.02 34.92 -19.89
#